data_AF-A0AAD9KMI0-F1
#
_entry.id   AF-A0AAD9KMI0-F1
#
_cell.length_a   1.000
_cell.length_b   1.000
_cell.length_c   1.000
_cell.angle_alpha   90.00
_cell.angle_beta   90.00
_cell.angle_gamma   90.00
#
_symmetry.space_group_name_H-M   'P 1'
#
loop_
_entity.id
_entity.type
_entity.pdbx_description
1 polymer ?
#
loop_
_entity_poly.entity_id
_entity_poly.type
_entity_poly.pdbx_seq_one_letter_code
_entity_poly.pdbx_strand_id
1 'polypeptide(L)'
;MFILIFQDLPINSRQQVALCTPDGGGKCVRGMARIYSTGVHMPVFQLFCYEEYNSNFRLVIIAGFVAGSHHAHTGGGSNYMCLHRDPEWGPKNMPGFQSYSLIYGAVYKIFSNDPFSKANVQSLGENKVPCAMCHVTSRPTKLMIPARVTCPDGWTKEYAGYLMSEYHQSKGRTTYVCVDNAPEAIDGDVSDKYCVLFHNTEAVCGSLPCPKYGDGWEVTCVVCTK
;
A
#
# COMPACT_ATOMS: atom_id res chain seq x y z
N MET A 1 8.67 -5.56 21.41
CA MET A 1 7.40 -4.80 21.57
C MET A 1 7.62 -3.41 21.02
N PHE A 2 6.75 -2.91 20.13
CA PHE A 2 6.87 -1.56 19.57
C PHE A 2 6.06 -0.57 20.42
N ILE A 3 6.58 0.63 20.66
CA ILE A 3 5.89 1.69 21.41
C ILE A 3 5.30 2.68 20.39
N LEU A 4 3.98 2.85 20.42
CA LEU A 4 3.31 3.95 19.72
C LEU A 4 3.45 5.21 20.57
N ILE A 5 4.27 6.16 20.13
CA ILE A 5 4.38 7.47 20.76
C ILE A 5 3.41 8.42 20.06
N PHE A 6 2.26 8.65 20.69
CA PHE A 6 1.40 9.78 20.36
C PHE A 6 2.02 11.04 21.00
N GLN A 7 2.10 12.13 20.23
CA GLN A 7 2.32 13.47 20.80
C GLN A 7 0.95 14.14 20.93
N ASP A 8 0.56 14.46 22.17
CA ASP A 8 -0.72 15.10 22.45
C ASP A 8 -0.80 16.48 21.79
N LEU A 9 -1.68 16.59 20.79
CA LEU A 9 -1.98 17.81 20.06
C LEU A 9 -3.50 18.00 19.95
N PRO A 10 -3.99 19.25 19.94
CA PRO A 10 -5.41 19.53 20.13
C PRO A 10 -6.30 19.01 19.00
N ILE A 11 -7.56 18.77 19.36
CA ILE A 11 -8.62 17.95 18.71
C ILE A 11 -8.89 18.25 17.21
N ASN A 12 -8.40 19.36 16.66
CA ASN A 12 -8.55 19.73 15.24
C ASN A 12 -7.22 19.73 14.42
N SER A 13 -6.17 19.07 14.92
CA SER A 13 -4.85 19.03 14.26
C SER A 13 -4.50 17.65 13.68
N ARG A 14 -3.64 17.60 12.65
CA ARG A 14 -3.19 16.34 12.06
C ARG A 14 -2.28 15.60 13.05
N GLN A 15 -2.72 14.45 13.55
CA GLN A 15 -1.87 13.60 14.38
C GLN A 15 -0.76 12.95 13.54
N GLN A 16 0.49 13.17 13.93
CA GLN A 16 1.65 12.43 13.41
C GLN A 16 1.83 11.18 14.25
N VAL A 17 1.83 10.01 13.61
CA VAL A 17 2.09 8.73 14.28
C VAL A 17 3.52 8.30 13.98
N ALA A 18 4.31 8.10 15.03
CA ALA A 18 5.70 7.67 14.94
C ALA A 18 5.81 6.15 15.16
N LEU A 19 6.20 5.41 14.11
CA LEU A 19 6.58 4.00 14.18
C LEU A 19 8.10 3.90 14.42
N CYS A 20 8.50 3.75 15.68
CA CYS A 20 9.90 3.65 16.10
C CYS A 20 10.30 2.18 16.35
N THR A 21 11.46 1.74 15.84
CA THR A 21 12.04 0.46 16.24
C THR A 21 12.63 0.52 17.66
N PRO A 22 12.61 -0.57 18.45
CA PRO A 22 13.18 -0.57 19.81
C PRO A 22 14.70 -0.44 19.86
N ASP A 23 15.39 -0.80 18.77
CA ASP A 23 16.79 -1.21 18.78
C ASP A 23 17.77 -0.02 18.65
N GLY A 24 17.75 0.87 19.65
CA GLY A 24 18.82 1.82 19.99
C GLY A 24 19.14 2.96 19.01
N GLY A 25 18.73 2.87 17.74
CA GLY A 25 19.15 3.78 16.66
C GLY A 25 18.25 4.99 16.40
N GLY A 26 17.15 5.17 17.14
CA GLY A 26 16.30 6.36 17.07
C GLY A 26 15.54 6.62 15.76
N LYS A 27 15.61 5.72 14.76
CA LYS A 27 14.84 5.84 13.52
C LYS A 27 13.34 5.60 13.78
N CYS A 28 12.56 6.66 13.72
CA CYS A 28 11.09 6.63 13.72
C CYS A 28 10.55 7.01 12.34
N VAL A 29 9.72 6.15 11.73
CA VAL A 29 8.96 6.50 10.53
C VAL A 29 7.77 7.37 10.94
N ARG A 30 7.60 8.54 10.31
CA ARG A 30 6.46 9.44 10.54
C ARG A 30 5.37 9.18 9.50
N GLY A 31 4.22 8.67 9.95
CA GLY A 31 2.99 8.60 9.15
C GLY A 31 1.98 9.69 9.56
N MET A 32 1.07 10.05 8.65
CA MET A 32 -0.02 11.01 8.92
C MET A 32 -1.37 10.30 8.98
N ALA A 33 -1.76 9.81 10.16
CA ALA A 33 -2.99 9.05 10.31
C ALA A 33 -4.24 9.93 10.12
N ARG A 34 -5.28 9.33 9.53
CA ARG A 34 -6.68 9.75 9.69
C ARG A 34 -7.52 8.56 10.14
N ILE A 35 -8.57 8.90 10.86
CA ILE A 35 -9.39 8.00 11.70
C ILE A 35 -10.68 7.70 10.94
N TYR A 36 -11.13 6.46 10.86
CA TYR A 36 -12.56 6.11 10.87
C TYR A 36 -12.80 4.62 11.05
N SER A 37 -14.00 4.31 11.56
CA SER A 37 -14.56 2.96 11.63
C SER A 37 -14.79 2.32 10.25
N THR A 38 -13.74 1.82 9.58
CA THR A 38 -13.75 0.50 8.89
C THR A 38 -14.21 0.38 7.40
N GLY A 39 -14.33 -0.77 6.64
CA GLY A 39 -14.61 -2.22 6.91
C GLY A 39 -14.00 -3.31 5.97
N VAL A 40 -14.17 -4.62 6.33
CA VAL A 40 -13.64 -5.91 5.75
C VAL A 40 -12.10 -6.12 5.69
N HIS A 41 -11.63 -7.37 5.85
CA HIS A 41 -10.22 -7.75 5.63
C HIS A 41 -9.80 -7.58 4.16
N MET A 42 -8.99 -6.57 3.86
CA MET A 42 -8.33 -6.39 2.56
C MET A 42 -6.90 -5.89 2.75
N PRO A 43 -5.97 -6.21 1.83
CA PRO A 43 -4.68 -5.52 1.78
C PRO A 43 -4.91 -4.04 1.46
N VAL A 44 -4.27 -3.18 2.25
CA VAL A 44 -4.23 -1.73 2.02
C VAL A 44 -2.78 -1.37 1.70
N PHE A 45 -2.56 -0.82 0.50
CA PHE A 45 -1.25 -0.44 -0.02
C PHE A 45 -0.86 0.98 0.46
N GLN A 46 -1.11 1.20 1.75
CA GLN A 46 -1.06 2.45 2.50
C GLN A 46 -1.28 2.12 3.98
N LEU A 47 -0.58 2.80 4.89
CA LEU A 47 -0.41 2.36 6.28
C LEU A 47 -1.47 2.85 7.29
N PHE A 48 -2.73 3.01 6.85
CA PHE A 48 -3.79 3.55 7.71
C PHE A 48 -4.84 2.51 8.08
N CYS A 49 -4.76 2.05 9.34
CA CYS A 49 -5.87 1.46 10.09
C CYS A 49 -5.98 2.19 11.43
N TYR A 50 -6.99 3.02 11.65
CA TYR A 50 -7.27 3.57 12.98
C TYR A 50 -8.75 3.96 13.16
N GLU A 51 -9.27 3.71 14.36
CA GLU A 51 -10.58 4.14 14.85
C GLU A 51 -10.42 4.70 16.27
N GLU A 52 -11.24 5.69 16.60
CA GLU A 52 -11.08 6.54 17.78
C GLU A 52 -11.39 5.86 19.13
N TYR A 53 -11.03 6.55 20.21
CA TYR A 53 -11.04 6.04 21.57
C TYR A 53 -12.45 5.83 22.15
N ASN A 54 -12.87 4.57 22.27
CA ASN A 54 -13.87 4.15 23.25
C ASN A 54 -13.26 3.06 24.16
N SER A 55 -13.54 3.12 25.46
CA SER A 55 -12.57 2.79 26.52
C SER A 55 -12.34 1.29 26.81
N ASN A 56 -12.55 0.42 25.83
CA ASN A 56 -12.29 -1.04 25.91
C ASN A 56 -11.88 -1.67 24.55
N PHE A 57 -11.51 -0.88 23.53
CA PHE A 57 -11.14 -1.43 22.22
C PHE A 57 -9.63 -1.52 21.99
N ARG A 58 -9.17 -2.61 21.36
CA ARG A 58 -7.76 -2.87 21.05
C ARG A 58 -7.50 -2.73 19.56
N LEU A 59 -6.81 -1.66 19.18
CA LEU A 59 -6.34 -1.45 17.81
C LEU A 59 -5.44 -2.60 17.34
N VAL A 60 -5.70 -3.13 16.15
CA VAL A 60 -4.87 -4.14 15.48
C VAL A 60 -4.43 -3.60 14.11
N ILE A 61 -3.37 -2.78 14.11
CA ILE A 61 -2.58 -2.54 12.89
C ILE A 61 -1.62 -3.71 12.74
N ILE A 62 -1.90 -4.60 11.78
CA ILE A 62 -0.86 -5.52 11.29
C ILE A 62 -0.10 -4.76 10.20
N ALA A 63 1.01 -4.13 10.60
CA ALA A 63 2.01 -3.63 9.66
C ALA A 63 2.71 -4.81 8.98
N GLY A 64 3.04 -4.65 7.71
CA GLY A 64 3.54 -5.71 6.86
C GLY A 64 4.36 -5.23 5.67
N PHE A 65 4.85 -6.19 4.90
CA PHE A 65 5.57 -5.97 3.65
C PHE A 65 4.71 -6.42 2.48
N VAL A 66 4.65 -5.64 1.41
CA VAL A 66 3.96 -6.10 0.19
C VAL A 66 4.82 -7.14 -0.51
N ALA A 67 4.16 -8.19 -0.99
CA ALA A 67 4.79 -9.27 -1.74
C ALA A 67 3.94 -9.75 -2.92
N GLY A 68 4.58 -10.45 -3.86
CA GLY A 68 3.96 -11.02 -5.06
C GLY A 68 4.91 -11.96 -5.81
N SER A 69 4.59 -12.29 -7.06
CA SER A 69 5.46 -13.05 -7.95
C SER A 69 6.53 -12.16 -8.59
N HIS A 70 7.70 -12.71 -8.91
CA HIS A 70 8.75 -11.97 -9.60
C HIS A 70 8.28 -11.48 -10.97
N HIS A 71 8.56 -10.22 -11.32
CA HIS A 71 8.13 -9.60 -12.59
C HIS A 71 8.56 -10.39 -13.85
N ALA A 72 9.72 -11.05 -13.80
CA ALA A 72 10.24 -11.88 -14.90
C ALA A 72 9.78 -13.36 -14.89
N HIS A 73 8.88 -13.77 -13.98
CA HIS A 73 8.34 -15.14 -13.94
C HIS A 73 7.00 -15.24 -14.67
N THR A 74 6.82 -16.31 -15.45
CA THR A 74 5.58 -16.60 -16.21
C THR A 74 4.51 -17.33 -15.40
N GLY A 75 4.68 -17.46 -14.08
CA GLY A 75 3.78 -18.21 -13.19
C GLY A 75 4.05 -17.93 -11.71
N GLY A 76 3.11 -18.33 -10.86
CA GLY A 76 3.03 -17.96 -9.45
C GLY A 76 1.66 -17.38 -9.10
N GLY A 77 1.59 -16.55 -8.06
CA GLY A 77 0.41 -15.70 -7.82
C GLY A 77 0.30 -14.55 -8.83
N SER A 78 -0.88 -13.95 -8.96
CA SER A 78 -1.18 -12.85 -9.90
C SER A 78 -1.70 -11.58 -9.20
N ASN A 79 -1.52 -11.50 -7.88
CA ASN A 79 -1.99 -10.41 -7.03
C ASN A 79 -0.88 -9.99 -6.06
N TYR A 80 -0.91 -8.73 -5.64
CA TYR A 80 -0.15 -8.28 -4.49
C TYR A 80 -0.79 -8.81 -3.20
N MET A 81 0.03 -9.06 -2.18
CA MET A 81 -0.38 -9.51 -0.84
C MET A 81 0.33 -8.69 0.22
N CYS A 82 -0.31 -8.49 1.38
CA CYS A 82 0.35 -7.93 2.55
C CYS A 82 0.80 -9.07 3.46
N LEU A 83 2.10 -9.28 3.62
CA LEU A 83 2.65 -10.29 4.53
C LEU A 83 2.79 -9.72 5.94
N HIS A 84 2.42 -10.52 6.95
CA HIS A 84 2.64 -10.18 8.35
C HIS A 84 4.14 -9.91 8.59
N ARG A 85 4.49 -8.78 9.24
CA ARG A 85 5.89 -8.40 9.51
C ARG A 85 6.65 -9.44 10.35
N ASP A 86 5.92 -10.24 11.14
CA ASP A 86 6.44 -11.28 12.03
C ASP A 86 5.87 -12.65 11.57
N PRO A 87 6.56 -13.42 10.71
CA PRO A 87 5.97 -14.58 10.05
C PRO A 87 6.00 -15.84 10.92
N GLU A 88 4.84 -16.42 11.19
CA GLU A 88 4.70 -17.74 11.81
C GLU A 88 4.95 -18.87 10.79
N TRP A 89 5.56 -19.97 11.24
CA TRP A 89 5.89 -21.13 10.42
C TRP A 89 5.31 -22.42 10.99
N GLY A 90 4.95 -23.36 10.11
CA GLY A 90 4.49 -24.69 10.52
C GLY A 90 5.57 -25.51 11.25
N PRO A 91 5.20 -26.62 11.92
CA PRO A 91 6.08 -27.38 12.82
C PRO A 91 7.27 -28.08 12.14
N LYS A 92 7.44 -27.93 10.83
CA LYS A 92 8.62 -28.34 10.06
C LYS A 92 9.02 -27.21 9.11
N ASN A 93 10.06 -26.47 9.46
CA ASN A 93 10.75 -25.61 8.50
C ASN A 93 11.58 -26.51 7.56
N MET A 94 11.39 -26.36 6.25
CA MET A 94 12.02 -27.19 5.21
C MET A 94 12.78 -26.27 4.23
N PRO A 95 14.06 -25.98 4.49
CA PRO A 95 14.83 -25.04 3.68
C PRO A 95 15.18 -25.62 2.29
N GLY A 96 15.20 -24.75 1.27
CA GLY A 96 15.67 -25.07 -0.08
C GLY A 96 14.73 -24.55 -1.19
N PHE A 97 15.30 -24.20 -2.34
CA PHE A 97 14.54 -23.74 -3.50
C PHE A 97 14.21 -24.92 -4.43
N GLN A 98 13.01 -25.47 -4.31
CA GLN A 98 12.55 -26.66 -5.05
C GLN A 98 11.78 -26.32 -6.35
N SER A 99 11.97 -25.11 -6.90
CA SER A 99 11.30 -24.61 -8.12
C SER A 99 9.75 -24.68 -8.12
N TYR A 100 9.14 -24.60 -6.94
CA TYR A 100 7.68 -24.45 -6.77
C TYR A 100 7.23 -22.99 -6.98
N SER A 101 6.05 -22.61 -6.50
CA SER A 101 5.65 -21.21 -6.40
C SER A 101 6.61 -20.44 -5.48
N LEU A 102 6.97 -19.21 -5.86
CA LEU A 102 7.94 -18.36 -5.17
C LEU A 102 7.34 -16.98 -4.93
N ILE A 103 7.64 -16.41 -3.77
CA ILE A 103 7.11 -15.12 -3.31
C ILE A 103 8.26 -14.14 -3.02
N TYR A 104 8.08 -12.90 -3.45
CA TYR A 104 9.10 -11.84 -3.49
C TYR A 104 8.55 -10.55 -2.91
N GLY A 105 9.40 -9.76 -2.25
CA GLY A 105 9.03 -8.42 -1.78
C GLY A 105 8.77 -7.45 -2.93
N ALA A 106 8.05 -6.37 -2.65
CA ALA A 106 7.71 -5.35 -3.63
C ALA A 106 8.55 -4.07 -3.50
N VAL A 107 8.84 -3.42 -4.64
CA VAL A 107 9.42 -2.07 -4.72
C VAL A 107 8.59 -1.16 -5.62
N TYR A 108 8.58 0.14 -5.30
CA TYR A 108 8.10 1.18 -6.20
C TYR A 108 9.12 1.38 -7.33
N LYS A 109 8.72 1.20 -8.59
CA LYS A 109 9.57 1.32 -9.77
C LYS A 109 9.11 2.47 -10.65
N ILE A 110 9.31 3.68 -10.13
CA ILE A 110 8.91 4.95 -10.73
C ILE A 110 10.17 5.66 -11.23
N PHE A 111 10.13 6.13 -12.47
CA PHE A 111 11.25 6.79 -13.15
C PHE A 111 11.05 8.32 -13.14
N SER A 112 11.18 8.99 -14.29
CA SER A 112 10.60 10.31 -14.50
C SER A 112 9.07 10.26 -14.36
N ASN A 113 8.45 11.40 -14.09
CA ASN A 113 7.00 11.57 -13.87
C ASN A 113 6.51 10.77 -12.64
N ASP A 114 6.98 11.20 -11.47
CA ASP A 114 6.43 10.79 -10.18
C ASP A 114 5.25 11.74 -9.81
N PRO A 115 3.98 11.28 -9.85
CA PRO A 115 2.82 12.11 -9.56
C PRO A 115 2.54 12.24 -8.06
N PHE A 116 3.29 11.54 -7.20
CA PHE A 116 3.00 11.43 -5.77
C PHE A 116 3.54 12.62 -4.96
N SER A 117 2.77 13.01 -3.96
CA SER A 117 3.09 14.07 -3.00
C SER A 117 4.25 13.67 -2.08
N LYS A 118 5.27 14.52 -2.02
CA LYS A 118 6.48 14.33 -1.22
C LYS A 118 6.29 14.59 0.30
N ALA A 119 5.05 14.52 0.78
CA ALA A 119 4.69 14.85 2.16
C ALA A 119 5.19 13.80 3.17
N ASN A 120 5.28 12.53 2.77
CA ASN A 120 5.75 11.42 3.61
C ASN A 120 7.14 10.91 3.18
N VAL A 121 7.45 10.91 1.88
CA VAL A 121 8.71 10.38 1.31
C VAL A 121 9.23 11.30 0.20
N GLN A 122 10.55 11.56 0.14
CA GLN A 122 11.15 12.46 -0.85
C GLN A 122 11.37 11.80 -2.23
N SER A 123 11.87 10.57 -2.26
CA SER A 123 11.99 9.75 -3.47
C SER A 123 11.23 8.44 -3.27
N LEU A 124 10.28 8.14 -4.14
CA LEU A 124 9.48 6.92 -4.02
C LEU A 124 10.12 5.73 -4.74
N GLY A 125 10.76 5.96 -5.90
CA GLY A 125 11.44 4.94 -6.70
C GLY A 125 12.54 4.20 -5.92
N GLU A 126 12.66 2.90 -6.21
CA GLU A 126 13.54 1.88 -5.60
C GLU A 126 13.28 1.57 -4.12
N ASN A 127 12.39 2.29 -3.44
CA ASN A 127 12.01 1.99 -2.06
C ASN A 127 11.00 0.83 -1.97
N LYS A 128 11.06 0.10 -0.85
CA LYS A 128 10.22 -1.08 -0.58
C LYS A 128 8.80 -0.62 -0.25
N VAL A 129 7.80 -1.34 -0.77
CA VAL A 129 6.38 -1.02 -0.56
C VAL A 129 5.89 -1.61 0.78
N PRO A 130 5.54 -0.78 1.76
CA PRO A 130 4.95 -1.24 3.02
C PRO A 130 3.43 -1.43 2.86
N CYS A 131 2.82 -2.15 3.78
CA CYS A 131 1.35 -2.27 3.83
C CYS A 131 0.83 -2.42 5.25
N ALA A 132 -0.49 -2.28 5.37
CA ALA A 132 -1.21 -2.71 6.55
C ALA A 132 -2.35 -3.67 6.16
N MET A 133 -2.62 -4.63 7.05
CA MET A 133 -3.90 -5.33 7.09
C MET A 133 -4.74 -4.73 8.22
N CYS A 134 -5.89 -4.18 7.85
CA CYS A 134 -6.85 -3.62 8.78
C CYS A 134 -7.96 -4.67 9.02
N HIS A 135 -8.29 -4.99 10.29
CA HIS A 135 -9.56 -5.69 10.56
C HIS A 135 -10.67 -4.68 10.71
N VAL A 136 -11.59 -4.75 9.76
CA VAL A 136 -12.62 -3.76 9.49
C VAL A 136 -13.77 -3.76 10.58
N THR A 137 -15.05 -3.47 10.22
CA THR A 137 -16.37 -3.76 10.87
C THR A 137 -17.51 -2.88 10.30
N SER A 138 -17.87 -1.74 10.94
CA SER A 138 -19.09 -0.91 10.75
C SER A 138 -19.40 -0.38 9.33
N ARG A 139 -18.40 -0.21 8.46
CA ARG A 139 -18.56 0.11 7.03
C ARG A 139 -18.07 -1.05 6.16
N PRO A 140 -18.75 -2.22 6.19
CA PRO A 140 -18.21 -3.50 5.74
C PRO A 140 -17.90 -3.60 4.24
N THR A 141 -18.27 -2.63 3.42
CA THR A 141 -18.06 -2.63 1.97
C THR A 141 -16.88 -1.72 1.61
N LYS A 142 -15.85 -2.23 0.93
CA LYS A 142 -14.84 -1.39 0.24
C LYS A 142 -15.17 -1.31 -1.24
N LEU A 143 -15.01 -0.12 -1.81
CA LEU A 143 -15.06 0.13 -3.25
C LEU A 143 -13.81 0.90 -3.67
N MET A 144 -13.05 0.36 -4.62
CA MET A 144 -12.02 1.11 -5.34
C MET A 144 -12.63 1.60 -6.65
N ILE A 145 -12.55 2.91 -6.92
CA ILE A 145 -13.01 3.48 -8.20
C ILE A 145 -11.80 4.01 -8.97
N PRO A 146 -11.48 3.44 -10.15
CA PRO A 146 -10.43 3.97 -11.03
C PRO A 146 -10.90 5.22 -11.77
N ALA A 147 -9.95 6.04 -12.23
CA ALA A 147 -10.14 7.33 -12.89
C ALA A 147 -11.04 8.33 -12.10
N ARG A 148 -10.98 8.26 -10.75
CA ARG A 148 -11.77 9.10 -9.84
C ARG A 148 -10.97 9.43 -8.59
N VAL A 149 -11.09 10.67 -8.10
CA VAL A 149 -10.58 11.10 -6.79
C VAL A 149 -11.71 11.42 -5.79
N THR A 150 -12.94 11.01 -6.08
CA THR A 150 -14.15 11.29 -5.28
C THR A 150 -15.07 10.06 -5.20
N CYS A 151 -15.54 9.76 -3.98
CA CYS A 151 -16.49 8.69 -3.72
C CYS A 151 -17.92 9.06 -4.17
N PRO A 152 -18.83 8.09 -4.34
CA PRO A 152 -20.25 8.34 -4.56
C PRO A 152 -20.93 8.84 -3.27
N ASP A 153 -22.13 9.39 -3.40
CA ASP A 153 -22.89 9.92 -2.26
C ASP A 153 -23.20 8.83 -1.22
N GLY A 154 -23.07 9.19 0.06
CA GLY A 154 -23.25 8.26 1.16
C GLY A 154 -22.21 7.14 1.23
N TRP A 155 -21.01 7.32 0.66
CA TRP A 155 -19.80 6.54 0.94
C TRP A 155 -18.78 7.41 1.67
N THR A 156 -18.01 6.81 2.59
CA THR A 156 -16.86 7.48 3.21
C THR A 156 -15.65 7.35 2.28
N LYS A 157 -14.84 8.42 2.13
CA LYS A 157 -13.52 8.32 1.49
C LYS A 157 -12.50 7.93 2.55
N GLU A 158 -11.78 6.83 2.31
CA GLU A 158 -10.56 6.53 3.05
C GLU A 158 -9.39 7.32 2.45
N TYR A 159 -9.16 7.19 1.15
CA TYR A 159 -8.06 7.87 0.44
C TYR A 159 -8.29 8.04 -1.06
N ALA A 160 -7.40 8.80 -1.70
CA ALA A 160 -7.29 8.91 -3.15
C ALA A 160 -5.82 9.08 -3.56
N GLY A 161 -5.48 8.66 -4.76
CA GLY A 161 -4.13 8.70 -5.32
C GLY A 161 -4.11 8.14 -6.73
N TYR A 162 -3.20 7.21 -7.03
CA TYR A 162 -2.94 6.70 -8.38
C TYR A 162 -2.99 5.17 -8.44
N LEU A 163 -3.44 4.64 -9.57
CA LEU A 163 -3.36 3.21 -9.87
C LEU A 163 -1.91 2.82 -10.13
N MET A 164 -1.54 1.67 -9.58
CA MET A 164 -0.28 1.01 -9.87
C MET A 164 -0.47 -0.46 -10.24
N SER A 165 0.43 -0.98 -11.06
CA SER A 165 0.50 -2.36 -11.51
C SER A 165 1.93 -2.76 -11.87
N GLU A 166 2.12 -4.01 -12.28
CA GLU A 166 3.35 -4.50 -12.88
C GLU A 166 3.56 -3.89 -14.29
N TYR A 167 4.80 -3.87 -14.79
CA TYR A 167 5.17 -3.22 -16.05
C TYR A 167 4.57 -3.94 -17.28
N HIS A 168 4.21 -3.17 -18.33
CA HIS A 168 3.50 -3.69 -19.50
C HIS A 168 4.30 -4.69 -20.37
N GLN A 169 5.61 -4.84 -20.14
CA GLN A 169 6.48 -5.83 -20.81
C GLN A 169 7.01 -6.91 -19.86
N SER A 170 6.59 -6.90 -18.59
CA SER A 170 6.91 -7.96 -17.63
C SER A 170 6.26 -9.29 -18.04
N LYS A 171 6.87 -10.41 -17.61
CA LYS A 171 6.38 -11.76 -17.90
C LYS A 171 5.28 -12.20 -16.93
N GLY A 172 5.34 -11.69 -15.70
CA GLY A 172 4.28 -11.78 -14.72
C GLY A 172 3.28 -10.63 -14.89
N ARG A 173 2.08 -10.80 -14.33
CA ARG A 173 1.05 -9.74 -14.25
C ARG A 173 0.49 -9.66 -12.84
N THR A 174 0.12 -8.45 -12.42
CA THR A 174 -0.51 -8.19 -11.12
C THR A 174 -1.91 -7.59 -11.30
N THR A 175 -2.66 -7.54 -10.20
CA THR A 175 -3.90 -6.77 -10.08
C THR A 175 -3.60 -5.27 -10.00
N TYR A 176 -4.36 -4.44 -10.71
CA TYR A 176 -4.36 -3.00 -10.45
C TYR A 176 -4.73 -2.70 -8.99
N VAL A 177 -3.94 -1.85 -8.33
CA VAL A 177 -4.16 -1.42 -6.95
C VAL A 177 -4.09 0.10 -6.84
N CYS A 178 -4.88 0.67 -5.92
CA CYS A 178 -4.81 2.08 -5.61
C CYS A 178 -3.74 2.34 -4.53
N VAL A 179 -2.84 3.27 -4.80
CA VAL A 179 -1.80 3.75 -3.87
C VAL A 179 -2.11 5.21 -3.51
N ASP A 180 -1.87 5.61 -2.26
CA ASP A 180 -2.19 6.96 -1.78
C ASP A 180 -1.49 8.07 -2.57
N ASN A 181 -2.08 9.26 -2.61
CA ASN A 181 -1.42 10.44 -3.15
C ASN A 181 -0.15 10.85 -2.37
N ALA A 182 -0.02 10.52 -1.08
CA ALA A 182 1.18 10.71 -0.27
C ALA A 182 1.63 9.36 0.33
N PRO A 183 2.20 8.45 -0.49
CA PRO A 183 2.49 7.09 -0.08
C PRO A 183 3.62 7.03 0.96
N GLU A 184 3.59 5.98 1.77
CA GLU A 184 4.69 5.63 2.68
C GLU A 184 5.61 4.61 2.03
N ALA A 185 6.90 4.63 2.39
CA ALA A 185 7.91 3.74 1.85
C ALA A 185 8.92 3.33 2.93
N ILE A 186 9.57 2.19 2.76
CA ILE A 186 10.68 1.74 3.62
C ILE A 186 11.97 1.78 2.82
N ASP A 187 13.03 2.37 3.42
CA ASP A 187 14.38 2.51 2.85
C ASP A 187 14.80 1.26 2.06
N GLY A 188 14.88 1.42 0.74
CA GLY A 188 15.35 0.44 -0.22
C GLY A 188 16.87 0.34 -0.22
N ASP A 189 17.38 -0.88 -0.08
CA ASP A 189 18.71 -1.26 -0.55
C ASP A 189 18.47 -2.50 -1.40
N VAL A 190 18.18 -2.26 -2.68
CA VAL A 190 17.59 -3.24 -3.58
C VAL A 190 18.19 -3.07 -4.99
N SER A 191 18.99 -4.05 -5.42
CA SER A 191 19.14 -4.32 -6.84
C SER A 191 17.93 -5.09 -7.34
N ASP A 192 17.41 -4.80 -8.54
CA ASP A 192 16.20 -5.32 -9.19
C ASP A 192 15.98 -6.85 -9.26
N LYS A 193 16.92 -7.64 -8.75
CA LYS A 193 17.06 -9.08 -9.00
C LYS A 193 15.94 -9.96 -8.44
N TYR A 194 15.16 -9.49 -7.45
CA TYR A 194 14.27 -10.33 -6.64
C TYR A 194 12.97 -9.64 -6.18
N CYS A 195 12.27 -8.92 -7.07
CA CYS A 195 11.05 -8.16 -6.70
C CYS A 195 9.85 -8.34 -7.66
N VAL A 196 8.65 -8.12 -7.10
CA VAL A 196 7.46 -7.68 -7.85
C VAL A 196 7.47 -6.15 -7.91
N LEU A 197 7.01 -5.55 -9.00
CA LEU A 197 7.16 -4.11 -9.22
C LEU A 197 5.83 -3.36 -9.09
N PHE A 198 5.92 -2.09 -8.68
CA PHE A 198 4.84 -1.10 -8.69
C PHE A 198 5.21 0.02 -9.66
N HIS A 199 4.61 0.02 -10.84
CA HIS A 199 4.68 1.10 -11.84
C HIS A 199 3.36 1.87 -11.88
N ASN A 200 3.39 3.15 -12.25
CA ASN A 200 2.18 3.93 -12.52
C ASN A 200 1.36 3.29 -13.65
N THR A 201 0.04 3.25 -13.53
CA THR A 201 -0.84 2.88 -14.64
C THR A 201 -1.15 4.11 -15.50
N GLU A 202 -0.76 4.08 -16.77
CA GLU A 202 -1.00 5.15 -17.74
C GLU A 202 -2.28 4.88 -18.56
N ALA A 203 -3.00 5.93 -18.95
CA ALA A 203 -4.09 5.83 -19.92
C ALA A 203 -3.56 5.89 -21.36
N VAL A 204 -4.13 5.08 -22.26
CA VAL A 204 -3.75 5.04 -23.69
C VAL A 204 -4.98 5.26 -24.56
N CYS A 205 -4.91 6.23 -25.47
CA CYS A 205 -6.00 6.58 -26.38
C CYS A 205 -6.32 5.48 -27.41
N GLY A 206 -7.56 5.47 -27.88
CA GLY A 206 -8.07 4.49 -28.84
C GLY A 206 -9.46 4.04 -28.42
N SER A 207 -9.58 2.85 -27.83
CA SER A 207 -10.83 2.39 -27.22
C SER A 207 -11.21 3.15 -25.93
N LEU A 208 -10.25 3.85 -25.31
CA LEU A 208 -10.55 4.83 -24.25
C LEU A 208 -10.97 6.17 -24.89
N PRO A 209 -12.09 6.78 -24.44
CA PRO A 209 -12.63 8.00 -25.05
C PRO A 209 -11.83 9.24 -24.66
N CYS A 210 -10.87 9.61 -25.48
CA CYS A 210 -10.10 10.84 -25.36
C CYS A 210 -10.94 12.07 -25.82
N PRO A 211 -10.75 13.27 -25.23
CA PRO A 211 -9.72 13.64 -24.25
C PRO A 211 -10.13 13.43 -22.77
N LYS A 212 -11.21 12.68 -22.47
CA LYS A 212 -11.61 12.44 -21.05
C LYS A 212 -10.60 11.58 -20.30
N TYR A 213 -10.01 10.63 -21.02
CA TYR A 213 -8.73 10.02 -20.67
C TYR A 213 -7.69 10.77 -21.50
N GLY A 214 -6.72 11.42 -20.85
CA GLY A 214 -5.59 12.02 -21.55
C GLY A 214 -4.56 10.95 -21.90
N ASP A 215 -3.95 11.05 -23.08
CA ASP A 215 -2.95 10.09 -23.53
C ASP A 215 -1.69 10.18 -22.67
N GLY A 216 -1.22 9.03 -22.17
CA GLY A 216 -0.08 8.94 -21.25
C GLY A 216 -0.35 9.44 -19.82
N TRP A 217 -1.59 9.81 -19.44
CA TRP A 217 -1.88 10.34 -18.10
C TRP A 217 -1.95 9.23 -17.05
N GLU A 218 -1.37 9.47 -15.88
CA GLU A 218 -1.41 8.55 -14.74
C GLU A 218 -2.84 8.43 -14.18
N VAL A 219 -3.38 7.22 -14.17
CA VAL A 219 -4.78 6.96 -13.85
C VAL A 219 -5.02 7.10 -12.36
N THR A 220 -5.70 8.17 -11.95
CA THR A 220 -6.09 8.40 -10.55
C THR A 220 -7.04 7.33 -10.02
N CYS A 221 -7.14 7.20 -8.70
CA CYS A 221 -8.05 6.29 -8.03
C CYS A 221 -8.51 6.81 -6.66
N VAL A 222 -9.62 6.26 -6.18
CA VAL A 222 -10.17 6.54 -4.85
C VAL A 222 -10.59 5.24 -4.19
N VAL A 223 -10.33 5.12 -2.88
CA VAL A 223 -10.83 4.03 -2.05
C VAL A 223 -11.88 4.57 -1.09
N CYS A 224 -13.04 3.94 -1.15
CA CYS A 224 -14.25 4.31 -0.44
C CYS A 224 -14.75 3.14 0.41
N THR A 225 -15.45 3.43 1.50
CA THR A 225 -16.06 2.44 2.38
C THR A 225 -17.51 2.77 2.74
N LYS A 226 -18.33 1.76 2.98
CA LYS A 226 -19.74 1.89 3.35
C LYS A 226 -20.28 0.69 4.14
#